data_AF-A0A8X7BJ78-F1
#
_entry.id   AF-A0A8X7BJ78-F1
#
_cell.length_a   1.000
_cell.length_b   1.000
_cell.length_c   1.000
_cell.angle_alpha   90.00
_cell.angle_beta   90.00
_cell.angle_gamma   90.00
#
_symmetry.space_group_name_H-M   'P 1'
#
loop_
_entity.id
_entity.type
_entity.pdbx_description
1 polymer ?
#
loop_
_entity_poly.entity_id
_entity_poly.type
_entity_poly.pdbx_seq_one_letter_code
_entity_poly.pdbx_strand_id
1 'polypeptide(L)'
;MRFISDLRALELLSLACLTRLGRFSSSKEHLNSLMTDFMRHFQDFTSTSDVYTLALALQALNSVATSPENVKSLVRMQSPNGSFGSLLGTYYALPALLGKNLLNLKDRRCNEDNSVDNFVSIPLSDSEISRVHYSVWVGEGDDKDSHTITLPMASNVSLFDIMQMAQSRNRNFRFNYEETSHGKSVYSLGGVPNDVQRELYWTLYLTKDNPNGLSPHRSKKKLTNGVDRIYPAPEDHYIFWFQRRSE
;
A
#
# COMPACT_ATOMS: atom_id res chain seq x y z
N MET A 1 21.69 -15.95 8.53
CA MET A 1 20.72 -14.85 8.75
C MET A 1 20.05 -14.58 7.42
N ARG A 2 18.71 -14.65 7.33
CA ARG A 2 18.00 -14.40 6.05
C ARG A 2 18.24 -12.96 5.60
N PHE A 3 18.65 -12.77 4.35
CA PHE A 3 18.81 -11.46 3.75
C PHE A 3 17.41 -10.90 3.46
N ILE A 4 16.97 -9.91 4.24
CA ILE A 4 15.70 -9.20 4.02
C ILE A 4 16.02 -7.91 3.29
N SER A 5 15.78 -7.89 1.98
CA SER A 5 16.21 -6.81 1.09
C SER A 5 15.71 -5.44 1.51
N ASP A 6 14.45 -5.33 1.95
CA ASP A 6 13.85 -4.06 2.39
C ASP A 6 14.57 -3.47 3.60
N LEU A 7 14.83 -4.31 4.60
CA LEU A 7 15.49 -3.89 5.83
C LEU A 7 16.92 -3.41 5.53
N ARG A 8 17.63 -4.13 4.66
CA ARG A 8 19.00 -3.77 4.23
C ARG A 8 19.02 -2.49 3.39
N ALA A 9 18.01 -2.28 2.54
CA ALA A 9 17.87 -1.05 1.77
C ALA A 9 17.63 0.16 2.69
N LEU A 10 16.79 0.02 3.72
CA LEU A 10 16.57 1.06 4.73
C LEU A 10 17.81 1.30 5.59
N GLU A 11 18.54 0.25 5.95
CA GLU A 11 19.81 0.36 6.69
C GLU A 11 20.84 1.16 5.88
N LEU A 12 20.98 0.85 4.58
CA LEU A 12 21.89 1.56 3.68
C LEU A 12 21.52 3.04 3.53
N LEU A 13 20.23 3.35 3.34
CA LEU A 13 19.73 4.73 3.31
C LEU A 13 20.01 5.46 4.63
N SER A 14 19.82 4.79 5.77
CA SER A 14 20.03 5.40 7.08
C SER A 14 21.50 5.74 7.33
N LEU A 15 22.41 4.83 6.98
CA LEU A 15 23.86 5.05 7.10
C LEU A 15 24.33 6.13 6.12
N ALA A 16 23.85 6.12 4.88
CA ALA A 16 24.16 7.16 3.90
C ALA A 16 23.73 8.55 4.41
N CYS A 17 22.57 8.64 5.07
CA CYS A 17 22.13 9.88 5.73
C CYS A 17 23.12 10.34 6.82
N LEU A 18 23.49 9.44 7.73
CA LEU A 18 24.40 9.75 8.85
C LEU A 18 25.77 10.20 8.34
N THR A 19 26.31 9.50 7.35
CA THR A 19 27.56 9.86 6.67
C THR A 19 27.47 11.25 6.03
N ARG A 20 26.36 11.58 5.35
CA ARG A 20 26.14 12.91 4.74
C ARG A 20 26.01 14.04 5.77
N LEU A 21 25.51 13.73 6.97
CA LEU A 21 25.44 14.68 8.09
C LEU A 21 26.79 14.88 8.80
N GLY A 22 27.84 14.17 8.42
CA GLY A 22 29.14 14.23 9.08
C GLY A 22 29.13 13.67 10.51
N ARG A 23 28.05 12.97 10.88
CA ARG A 23 27.93 12.31 12.19
C ARG A 23 28.52 10.91 12.03
N PHE A 24 29.65 10.67 12.69
CA PHE A 24 30.44 9.42 12.71
C PHE A 24 31.43 9.22 11.54
N SER A 25 32.72 9.37 11.80
CA SER A 25 33.82 9.07 10.87
C SER A 25 33.92 7.59 10.50
N SER A 26 33.68 6.68 11.45
CA SER A 26 33.64 5.22 11.22
C SER A 26 32.46 4.76 10.33
N SER A 27 31.48 5.63 10.06
CA SER A 27 30.30 5.28 9.25
C SER A 27 30.63 5.05 7.76
N LYS A 28 31.69 5.68 7.22
CA LYS A 28 32.03 5.55 5.79
C LYS A 28 32.51 4.15 5.43
N GLU A 29 33.36 3.55 6.27
CA GLU A 29 33.88 2.19 6.04
C GLU A 29 32.74 1.16 6.15
N HIS A 30 31.88 1.31 7.17
CA HIS A 30 30.69 0.48 7.34
C HIS A 30 29.70 0.64 6.17
N LEU A 31 29.48 1.87 5.69
CA LEU A 31 28.63 2.15 4.55
C LEU A 31 29.15 1.49 3.28
N ASN A 32 30.45 1.59 3.01
CA ASN A 32 31.08 0.97 1.83
C ASN A 32 31.00 -0.57 1.90
N SER A 33 31.20 -1.14 3.10
CA SER A 33 31.06 -2.58 3.33
C SER A 33 29.63 -3.04 3.07
N LEU A 34 28.65 -2.34 3.66
CA LEU A 34 27.22 -2.64 3.48
C LEU A 34 26.78 -2.47 2.03
N MET A 35 27.25 -1.43 1.34
CA MET A 35 26.98 -1.20 -0.08
C MET A 35 27.48 -2.38 -0.93
N THR A 36 28.72 -2.81 -0.68
CA THR A 36 29.32 -3.92 -1.42
C THR A 36 28.56 -5.23 -1.19
N ASP A 37 28.16 -5.50 0.05
CA ASP A 37 27.35 -6.68 0.38
C ASP A 37 25.95 -6.61 -0.22
N PHE A 38 25.33 -5.43 -0.21
CA PHE A 38 24.01 -5.21 -0.80
C PHE A 38 24.03 -5.41 -2.32
N MET A 39 25.01 -4.82 -3.01
CA MET A 39 25.18 -4.98 -4.47
C MET A 39 25.41 -6.43 -4.88
N ARG A 40 26.16 -7.20 -4.08
CA ARG A 40 26.39 -8.63 -4.33
C ARG A 40 25.08 -9.40 -4.41
N HIS A 41 24.13 -9.11 -3.52
CA HIS A 41 22.83 -9.79 -3.46
C HIS A 41 21.77 -9.13 -4.36
N PHE A 42 21.98 -7.90 -4.82
CA PHE A 42 21.01 -7.14 -5.61
C PHE A 42 20.60 -7.85 -6.90
N GLN A 43 21.54 -8.47 -7.60
CA GLN A 43 21.25 -9.24 -8.81
C GLN A 43 20.39 -10.48 -8.54
N ASP A 44 20.50 -11.08 -7.35
CA ASP A 44 19.79 -12.32 -7.01
C ASP A 44 18.30 -12.08 -6.75
N PHE A 45 17.94 -10.94 -6.15
CA PHE A 45 16.53 -10.65 -5.84
C PHE A 45 15.84 -9.75 -6.86
N THR A 46 16.57 -9.02 -7.72
CA THR A 46 15.97 -8.10 -8.70
C THR A 46 14.94 -8.75 -9.63
N SER A 47 15.15 -10.00 -10.04
CA SER A 47 14.23 -10.72 -10.95
C SER A 47 13.00 -11.31 -10.24
N THR A 48 13.04 -11.45 -8.92
CA THR A 48 12.00 -12.12 -8.11
C THR A 48 11.31 -11.18 -7.13
N SER A 49 11.75 -9.92 -7.07
CA SER A 49 11.22 -8.91 -6.15
C SER A 49 9.90 -8.31 -6.61
N ASP A 50 9.10 -7.92 -5.63
CA ASP A 50 7.94 -7.05 -5.88
C ASP A 50 8.37 -5.60 -6.13
N VAL A 51 7.40 -4.78 -6.55
CA VAL A 51 7.60 -3.36 -6.87
C VAL A 51 8.23 -2.61 -5.70
N TYR A 52 7.75 -2.88 -4.48
CA TYR A 52 8.16 -2.17 -3.27
C TYR A 52 9.64 -2.41 -2.97
N THR A 53 10.01 -3.68 -2.96
CA THR A 53 11.36 -4.16 -2.68
C THR A 53 12.34 -3.61 -3.71
N LEU A 54 11.98 -3.73 -4.99
CA LEU A 54 12.84 -3.28 -6.08
C LEU A 54 13.01 -1.75 -6.07
N ALA A 55 11.91 -1.00 -5.88
CA ALA A 55 11.96 0.44 -5.83
C ALA A 55 12.79 0.95 -4.65
N LEU A 56 12.62 0.36 -3.46
CA LEU A 56 13.37 0.72 -2.27
C LEU A 56 14.86 0.41 -2.41
N ALA A 57 15.20 -0.74 -3.01
CA ALA A 57 16.57 -1.12 -3.30
C ALA A 57 17.24 -0.15 -4.29
N LEU A 58 16.53 0.27 -5.35
CA LEU A 58 17.03 1.28 -6.28
C LEU A 58 17.24 2.64 -5.61
N GLN A 59 16.33 3.07 -4.73
CA GLN A 59 16.53 4.29 -3.94
C GLN A 59 17.77 4.19 -3.03
N ALA A 60 17.98 3.03 -2.39
CA ALA A 60 19.12 2.80 -1.52
C ALA A 60 20.44 2.84 -2.30
N LEU A 61 20.52 2.16 -3.45
CA LEU A 61 21.68 2.21 -4.32
C LEU A 61 21.95 3.63 -4.82
N ASN A 62 20.93 4.34 -5.29
CA ASN A 62 21.06 5.74 -5.71
C ASN A 62 21.50 6.70 -4.59
N SER A 63 21.43 6.30 -3.32
CA SER A 63 21.91 7.10 -2.18
C SER A 63 23.42 7.04 -1.97
N VAL A 64 24.06 6.01 -2.52
CA VAL A 64 25.50 5.72 -2.34
C VAL A 64 26.26 5.65 -3.66
N ALA A 65 25.59 5.33 -4.77
CA ALA A 65 26.19 5.23 -6.09
C ALA A 65 26.56 6.60 -6.67
N THR A 66 27.65 6.63 -7.42
CA THR A 66 28.12 7.82 -8.17
C THR A 66 27.28 8.11 -9.41
N SER A 67 26.56 7.12 -9.93
CA SER A 67 25.64 7.24 -11.07
C SER A 67 24.29 6.60 -10.76
N PRO A 68 23.18 7.10 -11.34
CA PRO A 68 21.87 6.49 -11.16
C PRO A 68 21.85 5.04 -11.66
N GLU A 69 21.24 4.15 -10.89
CA GLU A 69 21.08 2.75 -11.24
C GLU A 69 20.05 2.53 -12.36
N ASN A 70 20.18 1.39 -13.04
CA ASN A 70 19.29 1.04 -14.14
C ASN A 70 17.87 0.69 -13.66
N VAL A 71 16.92 1.59 -13.93
CA VAL A 71 15.52 1.43 -13.54
C VAL A 71 14.67 0.60 -14.51
N LYS A 72 15.25 0.02 -15.58
CA LYS A 72 14.47 -0.74 -16.59
C LYS A 72 13.66 -1.88 -15.99
N SER A 73 14.20 -2.58 -14.99
CA SER A 73 13.48 -3.66 -14.30
C SER A 73 12.25 -3.14 -13.59
N LEU A 74 12.34 -1.96 -12.97
CA LEU A 74 11.20 -1.30 -12.34
C LEU A 74 10.18 -0.84 -13.38
N VAL A 75 10.62 -0.17 -14.45
CA VAL A 75 9.73 0.30 -15.55
C VAL A 75 8.93 -0.86 -16.16
N ARG A 76 9.50 -2.06 -16.28
CA ARG A 76 8.78 -3.25 -16.76
C ARG A 76 7.63 -3.70 -15.86
N MET A 77 7.62 -3.29 -14.60
CA MET A 77 6.55 -3.57 -13.64
C MET A 77 5.43 -2.50 -13.69
N GLN A 78 5.57 -1.48 -14.54
CA GLN A 78 4.55 -0.45 -14.72
C GLN A 78 3.34 -1.04 -15.45
N SER A 79 2.16 -0.82 -14.88
CA SER A 79 0.88 -1.17 -15.48
C SER A 79 0.56 -0.24 -16.66
N PRO A 80 -0.33 -0.63 -17.60
CA PRO A 80 -0.68 0.19 -18.77
C PRO A 80 -1.24 1.58 -18.43
N ASN A 81 -1.85 1.74 -17.24
CA ASN A 81 -2.35 3.01 -16.71
C ASN A 81 -1.23 3.88 -16.07
N GLY A 82 0.03 3.47 -16.16
CA GLY A 82 1.18 4.16 -15.58
C GLY A 82 1.42 3.90 -14.09
N SER A 83 0.54 3.15 -13.40
CA SER A 83 0.72 2.82 -11.98
C SER A 83 1.64 1.62 -11.78
N PHE A 84 2.11 1.40 -10.55
CA PHE A 84 2.87 0.21 -10.19
C PHE A 84 2.04 -0.75 -9.33
N GLY A 85 0.83 -1.06 -9.78
CA GLY A 85 -0.09 -2.02 -9.15
C GLY A 85 -0.86 -1.47 -7.95
N SER A 86 -0.29 -0.54 -7.18
CA SER A 86 -1.00 0.13 -6.08
C SER A 86 -0.52 1.57 -5.88
N LEU A 87 -1.26 2.37 -5.08
CA LEU A 87 -0.81 3.70 -4.66
C LEU A 87 0.55 3.62 -3.96
N LEU A 88 0.71 2.65 -3.06
CA LEU A 88 1.94 2.47 -2.30
C LEU A 88 3.10 2.04 -3.23
N GLY A 89 2.84 1.15 -4.18
CA GLY A 89 3.84 0.73 -5.16
C GLY A 89 4.29 1.90 -6.02
N THR A 90 3.35 2.73 -6.44
CA THR A 90 3.62 3.95 -7.21
C THR A 90 4.39 4.98 -6.38
N TYR A 91 4.05 5.14 -5.10
CA TYR A 91 4.74 6.03 -4.16
C TYR A 91 6.21 5.65 -3.98
N TYR A 92 6.53 4.36 -3.85
CA TYR A 92 7.92 3.89 -3.74
C TYR A 92 8.66 3.93 -5.08
N ALA A 93 7.99 3.63 -6.19
CA ALA A 93 8.60 3.60 -7.51
C ALA A 93 8.99 5.01 -8.01
N LEU A 94 8.17 6.02 -7.76
CA LEU A 94 8.35 7.35 -8.35
C LEU A 94 9.71 8.01 -7.99
N PRO A 95 10.16 8.05 -6.72
CA PRO A 95 11.50 8.55 -6.40
C PRO A 95 12.60 7.77 -7.11
N ALA A 96 12.52 6.43 -7.16
CA ALA A 96 13.52 5.58 -7.79
C ALA A 96 13.67 5.89 -9.29
N LEU A 97 12.56 6.05 -10.00
CA LEU A 97 12.53 6.39 -11.43
C LEU A 97 13.15 7.76 -11.74
N LEU A 98 13.00 8.72 -10.82
CA LEU A 98 13.59 10.05 -10.93
C LEU A 98 15.07 10.11 -10.52
N GLY A 99 15.68 8.95 -10.20
CA GLY A 99 17.02 8.90 -9.63
C GLY A 99 17.10 9.59 -8.26
N LYS A 100 15.98 9.70 -7.56
CA LYS A 100 15.85 10.28 -6.22
C LYS A 100 15.70 9.17 -5.18
N ASN A 101 15.89 9.56 -3.92
CA ASN A 101 15.74 8.70 -2.76
C ASN A 101 15.26 9.52 -1.56
N LEU A 102 15.01 8.84 -0.44
CA LEU A 102 14.52 9.46 0.79
C LEU A 102 15.45 10.57 1.35
N LEU A 103 16.75 10.55 1.04
CA LEU A 103 17.67 11.58 1.51
C LEU A 103 17.46 12.92 0.80
N ASN A 104 16.86 12.92 -0.38
CA ASN A 104 16.55 14.14 -1.13
C ASN A 104 15.40 14.94 -0.50
N LEU A 105 14.69 14.40 0.50
CA LEU A 105 13.62 15.12 1.21
C LEU A 105 14.14 16.39 1.90
N LYS A 106 15.37 16.36 2.42
CA LYS A 106 16.01 17.53 3.05
C LYS A 106 16.29 18.65 2.04
N ASP A 107 16.58 18.28 0.80
CA ASP A 107 16.98 19.21 -0.26
C ASP A 107 15.77 19.81 -1.00
N ARG A 108 14.54 19.42 -0.64
CA ARG A 108 13.31 19.91 -1.26
C ARG A 108 13.03 21.34 -0.80
N ARG A 109 13.08 22.28 -1.73
CA ARG A 109 12.56 23.64 -1.52
C ARG A 109 11.06 23.63 -1.79
N CYS A 110 10.25 23.90 -0.77
CA CYS A 110 8.79 23.94 -0.92
C CYS A 110 8.28 25.20 -1.65
N ASN A 111 9.17 26.17 -1.95
CA ASN A 111 8.83 27.49 -2.52
C ASN A 111 9.47 27.76 -3.89
N GLU A 112 10.09 26.78 -4.54
CA GLU A 112 10.46 26.97 -5.95
C GLU A 112 9.22 26.75 -6.82
N ASP A 113 8.55 27.86 -7.09
CA ASP A 113 7.58 28.05 -8.17
C ASP A 113 8.32 27.99 -9.52
N ASN A 114 9.02 26.88 -9.76
CA ASN A 114 9.44 26.52 -11.09
C ASN A 114 8.18 25.99 -11.75
N SER A 115 7.50 26.88 -12.46
CA SER A 115 6.62 26.58 -13.58
C SER A 115 7.15 25.35 -14.33
N VAL A 116 6.63 24.18 -13.99
CA VAL A 116 6.75 23.03 -14.87
C VAL A 116 5.72 23.29 -15.94
N ASP A 117 6.23 23.92 -17.00
CA ASP A 117 5.67 23.91 -18.34
C ASP A 117 5.13 22.49 -18.63
N ASN A 118 3.83 22.43 -18.88
CA ASN A 118 3.04 21.22 -19.13
C ASN A 118 3.10 20.13 -18.05
N PHE A 119 3.00 20.47 -16.77
CA PHE A 119 2.00 19.70 -16.02
C PHE A 119 0.67 19.97 -16.72
N VAL A 120 0.07 18.92 -17.26
CA VAL A 120 -1.38 18.83 -17.16
C VAL A 120 -1.63 18.85 -15.65
N SER A 121 -1.71 20.06 -15.09
CA SER A 121 -2.57 20.35 -13.98
C SER A 121 -3.93 19.96 -14.52
N ILE A 122 -4.25 18.66 -14.45
CA ILE A 122 -5.64 18.29 -14.32
C ILE A 122 -6.00 19.11 -13.10
N PRO A 123 -6.83 20.16 -13.25
CA PRO A 123 -7.45 20.69 -12.07
C PRO A 123 -8.17 19.45 -11.54
N LEU A 124 -7.63 18.84 -10.48
CA LEU A 124 -8.49 18.13 -9.57
C LEU A 124 -9.33 19.27 -9.01
N SER A 125 -10.33 19.67 -9.80
CA SER A 125 -11.50 20.30 -9.27
C SER A 125 -11.87 19.42 -8.10
N ASP A 126 -12.16 20.04 -6.98
CA ASP A 126 -12.72 19.38 -5.79
C ASP A 126 -14.04 18.64 -6.12
N SER A 127 -14.44 18.57 -7.40
CA SER A 127 -15.64 17.97 -7.92
C SER A 127 -15.52 16.49 -8.34
N GLU A 128 -14.34 15.84 -8.35
CA GLU A 128 -14.27 14.42 -8.80
C GLU A 128 -13.28 13.50 -8.04
N ILE A 129 -12.87 13.81 -6.80
CA ILE A 129 -12.21 12.78 -5.97
C ILE A 129 -13.29 11.77 -5.55
N SER A 130 -13.39 10.67 -6.29
CA SER A 130 -14.29 9.56 -5.99
C SER A 130 -13.98 8.99 -4.61
N ARG A 131 -15.02 8.75 -3.81
CA ARG A 131 -14.88 8.20 -2.46
C ARG A 131 -15.45 6.79 -2.42
N VAL A 132 -14.95 6.00 -1.48
CA VAL A 132 -15.50 4.68 -1.15
C VAL A 132 -15.66 4.61 0.36
N HIS A 133 -16.75 3.98 0.78
CA HIS A 133 -17.02 3.72 2.19
C HIS A 133 -16.68 2.27 2.50
N TYR A 134 -15.94 2.09 3.59
CA TYR A 134 -15.57 0.77 4.06
C TYR A 134 -15.86 0.64 5.54
N SER A 135 -16.68 -0.37 5.89
CA SER A 135 -17.06 -0.66 7.26
C SER A 135 -16.66 -2.06 7.69
N VAL A 136 -16.24 -2.19 8.95
CA VAL A 136 -16.02 -3.47 9.65
C VAL A 136 -17.03 -3.56 10.77
N TRP A 137 -17.78 -4.67 10.81
CA TRP A 137 -18.89 -4.90 11.75
C TRP A 137 -18.69 -6.21 12.48
N VAL A 138 -18.75 -6.19 13.80
CA VAL A 138 -18.67 -7.36 14.67
C VAL A 138 -19.97 -7.53 15.45
N GLY A 139 -20.62 -8.69 15.34
CA GLY A 139 -21.83 -9.04 16.10
C GLY A 139 -23.14 -9.00 15.32
N GLU A 140 -24.23 -9.49 15.92
CA GLU A 140 -25.58 -9.48 15.35
C GLU A 140 -26.46 -8.45 16.09
N GLY A 141 -27.05 -7.48 15.37
CA GLY A 141 -27.97 -6.46 15.94
C GLY A 141 -27.35 -5.07 16.16
N ASP A 142 -28.02 -4.24 16.96
CA ASP A 142 -27.72 -2.80 17.17
C ASP A 142 -26.61 -2.51 18.23
N ASP A 143 -25.95 -3.54 18.77
CA ASP A 143 -24.79 -3.41 19.69
C ASP A 143 -23.50 -3.81 18.95
N LYS A 144 -22.76 -2.85 18.38
CA LYS A 144 -21.71 -1.97 18.99
C LYS A 144 -20.29 -2.56 19.00
N ASP A 145 -19.80 -3.00 17.85
CA ASP A 145 -18.44 -2.65 17.44
C ASP A 145 -18.37 -2.53 15.91
N SER A 146 -18.62 -1.31 15.43
CA SER A 146 -18.53 -0.98 14.02
C SER A 146 -17.61 0.20 13.79
N HIS A 147 -16.80 0.09 12.75
CA HIS A 147 -15.90 1.14 12.32
C HIS A 147 -16.08 1.38 10.84
N THR A 148 -16.41 2.62 10.50
CA THR A 148 -16.54 3.08 9.12
C THR A 148 -15.42 4.06 8.80
N ILE A 149 -14.80 3.89 7.64
CA ILE A 149 -13.85 4.85 7.09
C ILE A 149 -14.25 5.20 5.66
N THR A 150 -14.16 6.48 5.34
CA THR A 150 -14.32 6.97 3.97
C THR A 150 -12.96 7.30 3.41
N LEU A 151 -12.62 6.68 2.28
CA LEU A 151 -11.31 6.81 1.66
C LEU A 151 -11.44 7.46 0.28
N PRO A 152 -10.55 8.41 -0.06
CA PRO A 152 -10.43 8.84 -1.43
C PRO A 152 -9.86 7.69 -2.27
N MET A 153 -10.37 7.51 -3.48
CA MET A 153 -9.88 6.50 -4.40
C MET A 153 -9.66 7.07 -5.80
N ALA A 154 -8.61 6.57 -6.45
CA ALA A 154 -8.40 6.77 -7.88
C ALA A 154 -9.22 5.74 -8.67
N SER A 155 -9.40 5.97 -9.97
CA SER A 155 -10.00 4.99 -10.88
C SER A 155 -9.17 3.69 -10.95
N ASN A 156 -9.83 2.54 -11.08
CA ASN A 156 -9.21 1.21 -11.25
C ASN A 156 -8.38 0.71 -10.06
N VAL A 157 -8.72 1.11 -8.85
CA VAL A 157 -8.14 0.60 -7.60
C VAL A 157 -8.95 -0.60 -7.11
N SER A 158 -8.31 -1.65 -6.61
CA SER A 158 -9.02 -2.83 -6.10
C SER A 158 -9.51 -2.60 -4.67
N LEU A 159 -10.52 -3.36 -4.22
CA LEU A 159 -10.97 -3.32 -2.82
C LEU A 159 -9.83 -3.72 -1.87
N PHE A 160 -8.93 -4.61 -2.29
CA PHE A 160 -7.72 -4.95 -1.53
C PHE A 160 -6.85 -3.72 -1.24
N ASP A 161 -6.63 -2.86 -2.24
CA ASP A 161 -5.86 -1.62 -2.06
C ASP A 161 -6.57 -0.64 -1.11
N ILE A 162 -7.91 -0.55 -1.19
CA ILE A 162 -8.73 0.22 -0.25
C ILE A 162 -8.53 -0.29 1.18
N MET A 163 -8.55 -1.62 1.38
CA MET A 163 -8.31 -2.23 2.68
C MET A 163 -6.88 -1.97 3.18
N GLN A 164 -5.88 -1.99 2.30
CA GLN A 164 -4.50 -1.63 2.65
C GLN A 164 -4.36 -0.17 3.10
N MET A 165 -5.09 0.75 2.47
CA MET A 165 -5.16 2.14 2.90
C MET A 165 -5.93 2.31 4.22
N ALA A 166 -6.99 1.53 4.44
CA ALA A 166 -7.76 1.58 5.68
C ALA A 166 -6.91 1.16 6.88
N GLN A 167 -6.17 0.05 6.78
CA GLN A 167 -5.34 -0.44 7.88
C GLN A 167 -4.17 0.49 8.23
N SER A 168 -3.63 1.23 7.27
CA SER A 168 -2.55 2.19 7.54
C SER A 168 -3.03 3.42 8.29
N ARG A 169 -4.33 3.73 8.24
CA ARG A 169 -4.96 4.86 8.94
C ARG A 169 -5.57 4.46 10.29
N ASN A 170 -6.15 3.27 10.39
CA ASN A 170 -6.80 2.80 11.60
C ASN A 170 -6.61 1.29 11.80
N ARG A 171 -6.06 0.92 12.96
CA ARG A 171 -5.77 -0.46 13.36
C ARG A 171 -6.97 -1.40 13.34
N ASN A 172 -8.19 -0.87 13.47
CA ASN A 172 -9.42 -1.66 13.46
C ASN A 172 -9.71 -2.28 12.08
N PHE A 173 -9.06 -1.77 11.02
CA PHE A 173 -9.12 -2.31 9.67
C PHE A 173 -7.96 -3.23 9.31
N ARG A 174 -7.05 -3.53 10.26
CA ARG A 174 -5.95 -4.48 10.03
C ARG A 174 -6.53 -5.85 9.69
N PHE A 175 -6.04 -6.46 8.61
CA PHE A 175 -6.60 -7.70 8.10
C PHE A 175 -5.53 -8.71 7.71
N ASN A 176 -5.90 -9.99 7.75
CA ASN A 176 -5.13 -11.09 7.18
C ASN A 176 -5.95 -11.78 6.11
N TYR A 177 -5.26 -12.30 5.08
CA TYR A 177 -5.87 -12.96 3.95
C TYR A 177 -5.06 -14.17 3.51
N GLU A 178 -5.71 -15.07 2.79
CA GLU A 178 -5.10 -16.22 2.12
C GLU A 178 -5.37 -16.15 0.61
N GLU A 179 -4.53 -16.79 -0.19
CA GLU A 179 -4.74 -16.90 -1.63
C GLU A 179 -5.63 -18.11 -1.95
N THR A 180 -6.71 -17.87 -2.70
CA THR A 180 -7.66 -18.91 -3.12
C THR A 180 -7.88 -18.87 -4.63
N SER A 181 -8.57 -19.87 -5.19
CA SER A 181 -8.99 -19.88 -6.59
C SER A 181 -9.85 -18.66 -6.98
N HIS A 182 -10.55 -18.08 -6.00
CA HIS A 182 -11.42 -16.92 -6.17
C HIS A 182 -10.69 -15.57 -6.00
N GLY A 183 -9.40 -15.59 -5.63
CA GLY A 183 -8.59 -14.42 -5.29
C GLY A 183 -8.19 -14.39 -3.81
N LYS A 184 -7.77 -13.23 -3.31
CA LYS A 184 -7.41 -13.02 -1.91
C LYS A 184 -8.66 -13.06 -1.02
N SER A 185 -8.75 -14.08 -0.17
CA SER A 185 -9.84 -14.29 0.77
C SER A 185 -9.46 -13.80 2.16
N VAL A 186 -10.26 -12.92 2.75
CA VAL A 186 -10.00 -12.33 4.06
C VAL A 186 -10.51 -13.27 5.15
N TYR A 187 -9.63 -13.67 6.07
CA TYR A 187 -10.00 -14.57 7.18
C TYR A 187 -9.86 -13.94 8.56
N SER A 188 -9.32 -12.73 8.67
CA SER A 188 -9.26 -11.99 9.92
C SER A 188 -9.29 -10.49 9.68
N LEU A 189 -10.00 -9.75 10.53
CA LEU A 189 -10.13 -8.29 10.52
C LEU A 189 -10.15 -7.74 11.94
N GLY A 190 -9.50 -6.61 12.18
CA GLY A 190 -9.41 -5.99 13.51
C GLY A 190 -8.71 -6.87 14.56
N GLY A 191 -8.01 -7.93 14.14
CA GLY A 191 -7.45 -8.95 15.05
C GLY A 191 -8.41 -10.08 15.43
N VAL A 192 -9.64 -10.09 14.92
CA VAL A 192 -10.61 -11.17 15.11
C VAL A 192 -10.55 -12.11 13.90
N PRO A 193 -10.16 -13.39 14.07
CA PRO A 193 -10.17 -14.37 12.98
C PRO A 193 -11.56 -14.99 12.79
N ASN A 194 -11.77 -15.64 11.65
CA ASN A 194 -12.89 -16.58 11.45
C ASN A 194 -12.88 -17.65 12.55
N ASP A 195 -14.07 -18.02 13.02
CA ASP A 195 -14.27 -19.05 14.02
C ASP A 195 -15.13 -20.18 13.43
N VAL A 196 -14.46 -21.24 13.00
CA VAL A 196 -15.09 -22.41 12.38
C VAL A 196 -15.96 -23.17 13.39
N GLN A 197 -15.59 -23.20 14.67
CA GLN A 197 -16.34 -23.94 15.69
C GLN A 197 -17.68 -23.27 16.02
N ARG A 198 -17.72 -21.94 15.95
CA ARG A 198 -18.92 -21.14 16.19
C ARG A 198 -19.65 -20.74 14.90
N GLU A 199 -19.16 -21.21 13.75
CA GLU A 199 -19.67 -20.91 12.41
C GLU A 199 -19.69 -19.40 12.08
N LEU A 200 -18.77 -18.63 12.66
CA LEU A 200 -18.66 -17.18 12.47
C LEU A 200 -17.59 -16.87 11.43
N TYR A 201 -17.98 -16.15 10.38
CA TYR A 201 -17.10 -15.82 9.27
C TYR A 201 -17.20 -14.35 8.90
N TRP A 202 -16.07 -13.76 8.53
CA TRP A 202 -16.01 -12.49 7.83
C TRP A 202 -16.62 -12.63 6.45
N THR A 203 -17.78 -12.01 6.26
CA THR A 203 -18.47 -12.00 4.97
C THR A 203 -18.50 -10.60 4.39
N LEU A 204 -18.13 -10.47 3.11
CA LEU A 204 -18.13 -9.21 2.39
C LEU A 204 -19.50 -8.94 1.74
N TYR A 205 -19.99 -7.73 1.95
CA TYR A 205 -21.21 -7.21 1.35
C TYR A 205 -20.95 -5.88 0.65
N LEU A 206 -21.64 -5.66 -0.45
CA LEU A 206 -21.89 -4.33 -1.01
C LEU A 206 -23.29 -3.87 -0.58
N THR A 207 -23.40 -2.68 -0.03
CA THR A 207 -24.69 -2.08 0.36
C THR A 207 -24.90 -0.73 -0.31
N LYS A 208 -26.16 -0.32 -0.40
CA LYS A 208 -26.57 1.06 -0.72
C LYS A 208 -26.95 1.85 0.53
N ASP A 209 -26.85 1.23 1.70
CA ASP A 209 -27.19 1.85 2.98
C ASP A 209 -26.15 2.91 3.35
N ASN A 210 -26.62 3.99 3.97
CA ASN A 210 -25.77 5.11 4.40
C ASN A 210 -24.62 4.60 5.29
N PRO A 211 -23.36 4.99 5.05
CA PRO A 211 -22.19 4.63 5.86
C PRO A 211 -22.30 4.93 7.37
N ASN A 212 -23.18 5.86 7.76
CA ASN A 212 -23.46 6.19 9.16
C ASN A 212 -24.71 5.49 9.72
N GLY A 213 -25.31 4.56 8.97
CA GLY A 213 -26.52 3.84 9.36
C GLY A 213 -26.26 2.83 10.47
N LEU A 214 -27.18 2.78 11.44
CA LEU A 214 -27.11 1.92 12.63
C LEU A 214 -27.25 0.41 12.34
N SER A 215 -27.57 -0.02 11.12
CA SER A 215 -27.50 -1.44 10.74
C SER A 215 -27.59 -1.68 9.21
N PRO A 216 -26.86 -2.67 8.65
CA PRO A 216 -26.99 -3.11 7.26
C PRO A 216 -28.24 -3.99 7.05
N HIS A 217 -29.43 -3.43 7.24
CA HIS A 217 -30.68 -4.19 7.26
C HIS A 217 -31.52 -4.15 5.97
N ARG A 218 -31.31 -3.21 5.03
CA ARG A 218 -32.31 -3.01 3.95
C ARG A 218 -31.90 -3.49 2.56
N SER A 219 -30.64 -3.36 2.16
CA SER A 219 -30.20 -3.87 0.84
C SER A 219 -28.72 -4.18 0.78
N LYS A 220 -28.35 -5.46 0.95
CA LYS A 220 -26.96 -5.93 0.86
C LYS A 220 -26.82 -7.06 -0.16
N LYS A 221 -25.80 -6.96 -1.02
CA LYS A 221 -25.38 -8.01 -1.95
C LYS A 221 -24.12 -8.67 -1.41
N LYS A 222 -24.19 -9.98 -1.11
CA LYS A 222 -23.03 -10.78 -0.75
C LYS A 222 -22.07 -10.88 -1.93
N LEU A 223 -20.78 -10.70 -1.68
CA LEU A 223 -19.72 -10.84 -2.68
C LEU A 223 -18.88 -12.08 -2.35
N THR A 224 -18.52 -12.85 -3.39
CA THR A 224 -17.77 -14.11 -3.26
C THR A 224 -16.40 -14.06 -3.95
N ASN A 225 -16.14 -13.02 -4.74
CA ASN A 225 -14.85 -12.77 -5.35
C ASN A 225 -13.83 -12.37 -4.28
N GLY A 226 -12.56 -12.72 -4.50
CA GLY A 226 -11.46 -12.19 -3.71
C GLY A 226 -11.38 -10.67 -3.80
N VAL A 227 -10.91 -10.03 -2.73
CA VAL A 227 -10.90 -8.57 -2.58
C VAL A 227 -9.99 -7.87 -3.60
N ASP A 228 -9.04 -8.59 -4.19
CA ASP A 228 -8.17 -8.15 -5.28
C ASP A 228 -8.84 -8.16 -6.66
N ARG A 229 -10.02 -8.76 -6.78
CA ARG A 229 -10.79 -8.84 -8.05
C ARG A 229 -12.05 -7.98 -8.03
N ILE A 230 -12.23 -7.16 -6.99
CA ILE A 230 -13.36 -6.24 -6.83
C ILE A 230 -12.83 -4.83 -7.08
N TYR A 231 -13.50 -4.09 -7.96
CA TYR A 231 -13.16 -2.71 -8.30
C TYR A 231 -14.32 -1.80 -7.86
N PRO A 232 -14.17 -1.04 -6.77
CA PRO A 232 -15.18 -0.11 -6.28
C PRO A 232 -15.60 0.95 -7.30
N ALA A 233 -16.90 1.21 -7.37
CA ALA A 233 -17.47 2.38 -8.02
C ALA A 233 -17.57 3.56 -7.02
N PRO A 234 -17.63 4.81 -7.50
CA PRO A 234 -17.78 5.98 -6.64
C PRO A 234 -19.01 5.85 -5.72
N GLU A 235 -18.81 6.19 -4.44
CA GLU A 235 -19.79 6.11 -3.35
C GLU A 235 -20.25 4.67 -2.99
N ASP A 236 -19.58 3.64 -3.52
CA ASP A 236 -19.83 2.26 -3.07
C ASP A 236 -19.53 2.11 -1.58
N HIS A 237 -20.37 1.33 -0.91
CA HIS A 237 -20.20 1.01 0.51
C HIS A 237 -20.02 -0.48 0.72
N TYR A 238 -18.79 -0.86 1.09
CA TYR A 238 -18.42 -2.23 1.42
C TYR A 238 -18.46 -2.47 2.92
N ILE A 239 -19.04 -3.60 3.31
CA ILE A 239 -19.13 -4.02 4.71
C ILE A 239 -18.55 -5.41 4.84
N PHE A 240 -17.51 -5.52 5.67
CA PHE A 240 -17.13 -6.81 6.23
C PHE A 240 -17.89 -7.03 7.52
N TRP A 241 -18.68 -8.09 7.56
CA TRP A 241 -19.51 -8.42 8.71
C TRP A 241 -19.12 -9.78 9.26
N PHE A 242 -18.74 -9.80 10.55
CA PHE A 242 -18.50 -11.00 11.32
C PHE A 242 -19.80 -11.51 11.93
N GLN A 243 -20.39 -12.50 11.26
CA GLN A 243 -21.67 -13.09 11.64
C GLN A 243 -21.68 -14.58 11.25
N ARG A 244 -22.74 -15.28 11.63
CA ARG A 244 -22.96 -16.65 11.14
C ARG A 244 -23.12 -16.67 9.63
N ARG A 245 -22.69 -17.76 9.01
CA ARG A 245 -22.87 -17.97 7.58
C ARG A 245 -24.37 -17.98 7.28
N SER A 246 -24.90 -16.90 6.73
CA SER A 246 -26.27 -16.88 6.19
C SER A 246 -26.28 -17.73 4.92
N GLU A 247 -27.12 -18.77 4.93
CA GLU A 247 -27.50 -19.55 3.75
C GLU A 247 -28.08 -18.67 2.65
#